data_AF-A0A1C4WTH0-F1
#
_entry.id   AF-A0A1C4WTH0-F1
#
_cell.length_a   1.000
_cell.length_b   1.000
_cell.length_c   1.000
_cell.angle_alpha   90.00
_cell.angle_beta   90.00
_cell.angle_gamma   90.00
#
_symmetry.space_group_name_H-M   'P 1'
#
loop_
_entity.id
_entity.type
_entity.pdbx_description
1 polymer ?
#
loop_
_entity_poly.entity_id
_entity_poly.type
_entity_poly.pdbx_seq_one_letter_code
_entity_poly.pdbx_strand_id
1 'polypeptide(L)'
;MSDLSDITNGDPRRLRGLRDNLDRLANSPQPELREMARAVLDGELTLRTAALSSAYAPALGDAFNEFWTYYSQLSPHGRSELEASAYTYQTSTEQDPDT
;
A
#
# COMPACT_ATOMS: atom_id res chain seq x y z
N MET A 1 -9.64 -16.85 -1.88
CA MET A 1 -8.53 -15.92 -2.21
C MET A 1 -8.99 -14.52 -1.85
N SER A 2 -8.14 -13.71 -1.21
CA SER A 2 -8.47 -12.33 -0.83
C SER A 2 -8.28 -11.38 -2.03
N ASP A 3 -9.13 -10.36 -2.18
CA ASP A 3 -9.07 -9.34 -3.24
C ASP A 3 -7.67 -8.70 -3.35
N LEU A 4 -7.03 -8.45 -2.20
CA LEU A 4 -5.67 -7.90 -2.15
C LEU A 4 -4.64 -8.84 -2.79
N SER A 5 -4.79 -10.15 -2.63
CA SER A 5 -3.90 -11.14 -3.23
C SER A 5 -4.08 -11.22 -4.75
N ASP A 6 -5.29 -10.98 -5.25
CA ASP A 6 -5.57 -10.96 -6.69
C ASP A 6 -4.96 -9.71 -7.35
N ILE A 7 -5.12 -8.54 -6.71
CA ILE A 7 -4.51 -7.27 -7.14
C ILE A 7 -2.99 -7.37 -7.22
N THR A 8 -2.37 -8.18 -6.36
CA THR A 8 -0.92 -8.34 -6.31
C THR A 8 -0.43 -9.50 -7.17
N ASN A 9 -1.29 -10.13 -8.00
CA ASN A 9 -1.00 -11.35 -8.76
C ASN A 9 -0.44 -12.49 -7.89
N GLY A 10 -0.88 -12.57 -6.64
CA GLY A 10 -0.41 -13.53 -5.66
C GLY A 10 1.01 -13.26 -5.14
N ASP A 11 1.66 -12.17 -5.54
CA ASP A 11 3.00 -11.81 -5.06
C ASP A 11 2.91 -11.41 -3.57
N PRO A 12 3.49 -12.19 -2.65
CA PRO A 12 3.40 -11.95 -1.22
C PRO A 12 4.11 -10.65 -0.80
N ARG A 13 5.08 -10.16 -1.59
CA ARG A 13 5.82 -8.91 -1.31
C ARG A 13 4.96 -7.70 -1.60
N ARG A 14 4.34 -7.71 -2.78
CA ARG A 14 3.37 -6.68 -3.18
C ARG A 14 2.17 -6.68 -2.25
N LEU A 15 1.72 -7.85 -1.80
CA LEU A 15 0.67 -7.98 -0.80
C LEU A 15 1.05 -7.37 0.55
N ARG A 16 2.29 -7.58 1.01
CA ARG A 16 2.78 -6.96 2.25
C ARG A 16 2.89 -5.44 2.11
N GLY A 17 3.53 -4.93 1.06
CA GLY A 17 3.62 -3.49 0.82
C GLY A 17 2.25 -2.82 0.66
N LEU A 18 1.29 -3.50 0.02
CA LEU A 18 -0.09 -3.02 -0.08
C LEU A 18 -0.76 -2.94 1.31
N ARG A 19 -0.56 -3.96 2.16
CA ARG A 19 -1.05 -3.96 3.54
C ARG A 19 -0.43 -2.86 4.38
N ASP A 20 0.88 -2.63 4.28
CA ASP A 20 1.57 -1.58 5.03
C ASP A 20 1.06 -0.18 4.65
N ASN A 21 0.77 0.03 3.36
CA ASN A 21 0.16 1.27 2.89
C ASN A 21 -1.28 1.44 3.39
N LEU A 22 -2.07 0.37 3.42
CA LEU A 22 -3.41 0.39 4.00
C LEU A 22 -3.37 0.66 5.50
N ASP A 23 -2.40 0.11 6.23
CA ASP A 23 -2.23 0.37 7.66
C ASP A 23 -1.89 1.84 7.94
N ARG A 24 -1.07 2.46 7.08
CA ARG A 24 -0.83 3.92 7.13
C ARG A 24 -2.10 4.72 6.89
N LEU A 25 -2.92 4.33 5.91
CA LEU A 25 -4.21 4.98 5.63
C LEU A 25 -5.20 4.79 6.80
N ALA A 26 -5.18 3.64 7.47
CA ALA A 26 -5.98 3.37 8.67
C ALA A 26 -5.60 4.23 9.89
N ASN A 27 -4.46 4.92 9.81
CA ASN A 27 -3.98 5.91 10.77
C ASN A 27 -3.96 7.34 10.21
N SER A 28 -4.52 7.56 9.01
CA SER A 28 -4.61 8.87 8.38
C SER A 28 -5.48 9.84 9.19
N PRO A 29 -5.17 11.16 9.19
CA PRO A 29 -6.07 12.17 9.73
C PRO A 29 -7.39 12.25 8.97
N GLN A 30 -7.43 11.86 7.69
CA GLN A 30 -8.64 11.89 6.87
C GLN A 30 -9.60 10.76 7.27
N PRO A 31 -10.81 11.07 7.78
CA PRO A 31 -11.72 10.06 8.31
C PRO A 31 -12.18 9.05 7.27
N GLU A 32 -12.42 9.48 6.02
CA GLU A 32 -12.89 8.64 4.93
C GLU A 32 -11.83 7.60 4.53
N LEU A 33 -10.57 8.02 4.45
CA LEU A 33 -9.46 7.11 4.16
C LEU A 33 -9.21 6.12 5.30
N ARG A 34 -9.34 6.59 6.53
CA ARG A 34 -9.19 5.76 7.73
C ARG A 34 -10.26 4.69 7.81
N GLU A 35 -11.51 5.04 7.57
CA GLU A 35 -12.63 4.12 7.54
C GLU A 35 -12.45 3.08 6.42
N MET A 36 -12.19 3.54 5.20
CA MET A 36 -11.99 2.69 4.03
C MET A 36 -10.84 1.71 4.22
N ALA A 37 -9.70 2.18 4.71
CA ALA A 37 -8.54 1.31 4.91
C ALA A 37 -8.79 0.22 5.96
N ARG A 38 -9.51 0.54 7.05
CA ARG A 38 -9.92 -0.46 8.06
C ARG A 38 -10.88 -1.49 7.46
N ALA A 39 -11.92 -1.02 6.76
CA ALA A 39 -12.87 -1.91 6.10
C ALA A 39 -12.21 -2.84 5.08
N VAL A 40 -11.17 -2.38 4.38
CA VAL A 40 -10.38 -3.21 3.45
C VAL A 40 -9.48 -4.21 4.17
N LEU A 41 -8.83 -3.80 5.26
CA LEU A 41 -7.97 -4.68 6.06
C LEU A 41 -8.78 -5.78 6.76
N ASP A 42 -9.98 -5.46 7.24
CA ASP A 42 -10.92 -6.39 7.88
C ASP A 42 -11.65 -7.28 6.86
N GLY A 43 -11.56 -6.96 5.56
CA GLY A 43 -12.18 -7.71 4.47
C GLY A 43 -13.68 -7.44 4.29
N GLU A 44 -14.21 -6.42 4.97
CA GLU A 44 -15.59 -5.94 4.80
C GLU A 44 -15.80 -5.21 3.47
N LEU A 45 -14.74 -4.62 2.93
CA LEU A 45 -14.72 -3.87 1.68
C LEU A 45 -13.57 -4.34 0.80
N THR A 46 -13.77 -4.44 -0.51
CA THR A 46 -12.66 -4.69 -1.44
C THR A 46 -12.03 -3.37 -1.87
N LEU A 47 -10.74 -3.37 -2.19
CA LEU A 47 -10.04 -2.15 -2.63
C LEU A 47 -10.66 -1.62 -3.94
N ARG A 48 -11.06 -2.55 -4.82
CA ARG A 48 -11.74 -2.23 -6.08
C ARG A 48 -13.13 -1.61 -5.86
N THR A 49 -13.90 -2.12 -4.90
CA THR A 49 -15.20 -1.52 -4.53
C THR A 49 -15.00 -0.14 -3.89
N ALA A 50 -13.99 0.04 -3.03
CA ALA A 50 -13.66 1.33 -2.45
C ALA A 50 -13.35 2.38 -3.51
N ALA A 51 -12.54 2.03 -4.52
CA ALA A 51 -12.17 2.92 -5.61
C ALA A 51 -13.36 3.33 -6.52
N LEU A 52 -14.41 2.49 -6.60
CA LEU A 52 -15.62 2.79 -7.36
C LEU A 52 -16.72 3.46 -6.53
N SER A 53 -16.54 3.53 -5.21
CA SER A 53 -17.50 4.12 -4.29
C SER A 53 -17.45 5.63 -4.36
N SER A 54 -18.59 6.29 -4.58
CA SER A 54 -18.68 7.75 -4.50
C SER A 54 -18.34 8.30 -3.10
N ALA A 55 -18.40 7.47 -2.05
CA ALA A 55 -18.05 7.86 -0.69
C ALA A 55 -16.54 7.96 -0.47
N TYR A 56 -15.74 7.14 -1.16
CA TYR A 56 -14.29 7.05 -0.94
C TYR A 56 -13.46 7.49 -2.15
N ALA A 57 -13.99 7.41 -3.37
CA ALA A 57 -13.29 7.76 -4.60
C ALA A 57 -12.70 9.18 -4.60
N PRO A 58 -13.38 10.23 -4.08
CA PRO A 58 -12.77 11.56 -4.01
C PRO A 58 -11.52 11.58 -3.12
N ALA A 59 -11.62 11.07 -1.89
CA ALA A 59 -10.51 11.06 -0.95
C ALA A 59 -9.34 10.17 -1.43
N LEU A 60 -9.66 9.03 -2.06
CA LEU A 60 -8.66 8.17 -2.72
C LEU A 60 -7.95 8.91 -3.85
N GLY A 61 -8.71 9.61 -4.70
CA GLY A 61 -8.15 10.41 -5.79
C GLY A 61 -7.19 11.49 -5.30
N ASP A 62 -7.57 12.21 -4.25
CA ASP A 62 -6.73 13.24 -3.64
C ASP A 62 -5.44 12.66 -3.06
N ALA A 63 -5.53 11.56 -2.30
CA ALA A 63 -4.36 10.87 -1.76
C ALA A 63 -3.42 10.35 -2.85
N PHE A 64 -3.98 9.82 -3.96
CA PHE A 64 -3.19 9.40 -5.12
C PHE A 64 -2.50 10.57 -5.81
N ASN A 65 -3.18 11.70 -5.93
CA ASN A 65 -2.61 12.90 -6.53
C ASN A 65 -1.47 13.48 -5.67
N GLU A 66 -1.64 13.51 -4.35
CA GLU A 66 -0.60 13.91 -3.40
C GLU A 66 0.63 12.98 -3.49
N PHE A 67 0.39 11.67 -3.51
CA PHE A 67 1.46 10.68 -3.70
C PHE A 67 2.21 10.87 -5.02
N TRP A 68 1.51 11.05 -6.14
CA TRP A 68 2.16 11.28 -7.43
C TRP A 68 2.92 12.60 -7.47
N THR A 69 2.38 13.63 -6.83
CA THR A 69 3.06 14.92 -6.71
C THR A 69 4.36 14.77 -5.92
N TYR A 70 4.34 14.05 -4.80
CA TYR A 70 5.54 13.72 -4.02
C TYR A 70 6.54 12.87 -4.83
N TYR A 71 6.06 11.82 -5.48
CA TYR A 71 6.88 10.91 -6.29
C TYR A 71 7.56 11.62 -7.47
N SER A 72 6.84 12.56 -8.10
CA SER A 72 7.38 13.35 -9.21
C SER A 72 8.54 14.25 -8.76
N GLN A 73 8.55 14.69 -7.51
CA GLN A 73 9.58 15.54 -6.91
C GLN A 73 10.79 14.74 -6.37
N LEU A 74 10.67 13.42 -6.22
CA LEU A 74 11.80 12.60 -5.81
C LEU A 74 12.89 12.57 -6.88
N SER A 75 14.13 12.68 -6.42
CA SER A 75 15.32 12.42 -7.24
C SER A 75 15.32 10.95 -7.73
N PRO A 76 16.05 10.62 -8.80
CA PRO A 76 16.18 9.22 -9.25
C PRO A 76 16.61 8.26 -8.13
N HIS A 77 17.48 8.73 -7.22
CA HIS A 77 17.87 7.97 -6.02
C HIS A 77 16.70 7.79 -5.05
N GLY A 78 15.96 8.85 -4.74
CA GLY A 78 14.80 8.78 -3.85
C GLY A 78 13.67 7.91 -4.40
N ARG A 79 13.49 7.87 -5.73
CA ARG A 79 12.56 6.93 -6.38
C ARG A 79 13.04 5.49 -6.25
N SER A 80 14.33 5.23 -6.53
CA SER A 80 14.91 3.90 -6.32
C SER A 80 14.86 3.46 -4.87
N GLU A 81 14.98 4.35 -3.89
CA GLU A 81 14.81 4.01 -2.47
C GLU A 81 13.36 3.73 -2.10
N LEU A 82 12.40 4.42 -2.71
CA LEU A 82 10.98 4.17 -2.48
C LEU A 82 10.55 2.84 -3.11
N GLU A 83 11.00 2.59 -4.35
CA GLU A 83 10.86 1.30 -5.03
C GLU A 83 11.59 0.21 -4.24
N ALA A 84 12.82 0.46 -3.80
CA ALA A 84 13.59 -0.48 -3.00
C ALA A 84 12.96 -0.70 -1.62
N SER A 85 12.30 0.26 -0.98
CA SER A 85 11.60 0.00 0.28
C SER A 85 10.45 -1.02 0.12
N ALA A 86 9.92 -1.15 -1.09
CA ALA A 86 9.02 -2.25 -1.46
C ALA A 86 9.75 -3.60 -1.69
N TYR A 87 11.07 -3.59 -1.88
CA TYR A 87 11.94 -4.76 -2.10
C TYR A 87 12.90 -5.12 -0.92
N THR A 88 13.26 -4.18 -0.04
CA THR A 88 14.41 -4.28 0.89
C THR A 88 14.10 -5.00 2.19
N TYR A 89 12.86 -5.40 2.45
CA TYR A 89 12.56 -6.33 3.55
C TYR A 89 12.99 -7.79 3.27
N GLN A 90 13.97 -8.00 2.37
CA GLN A 90 14.43 -9.32 1.94
C GLN A 90 15.88 -9.68 2.29
N THR A 91 16.67 -8.80 2.89
CA THR A 91 18.09 -9.11 3.20
C THR A 91 18.42 -9.19 4.69
N SER A 92 17.42 -9.45 5.55
CA SER A 92 17.69 -9.70 6.98
C SER A 92 16.87 -10.86 7.54
N THR A 93 16.92 -12.03 6.89
CA THR A 93 16.88 -13.32 7.59
C THR A 93 17.59 -14.34 6.69
N GLU A 94 18.55 -15.07 7.26
CA GLU A 94 19.30 -16.18 6.67
C GLU A 94 20.70 -15.82 6.11
N GLN A 95 21.58 -15.42 7.03
CA GLN A 95 22.96 -15.91 6.99
C GLN A 95 23.20 -16.66 8.31
N ASP A 96 22.74 -17.90 8.34
CA ASP A 96 23.20 -18.89 9.33
C ASP A 96 24.68 -19.17 9.04
N PRO A 97 25.60 -19.00 10.00
CA PRO A 97 26.99 -19.41 9.84
C PRO A 97 27.14 -20.83 10.39
N ASP A 98 27.03 -21.85 9.54
CA ASP A 98 27.55 -23.18 9.88
C ASP A 98 27.84 -23.99 8.62
N THR A 99 29.11 -24.06 8.24
CA THR A 99 29.88 -25.29 7.99
C THR A 99 31.36 -24.93 7.87
#